data_AF-A0A1A9RUU7-F1
#
_entry.id   AF-A0A1A9RUU7-F1
#
_cell.length_a   1.000
_cell.length_b   1.000
_cell.length_c   1.000
_cell.angle_alpha   90.00
_cell.angle_beta   90.00
_cell.angle_gamma   90.00
#
_symmetry.space_group_name_H-M   'P 1'
#
loop_
_entity.id
_entity.type
_entity.pdbx_description
1 polymer ?
#
loop_
_entity_poly.entity_id
_entity_poly.type
_entity_poly.pdbx_seq_one_letter_code
_entity_poly.pdbx_strand_id
1 'polypeptide(L)'
;MAAPFLGCLFMPAYAENSERLNQMEFTRQAQIVAQYLANQTSNLVADQFLAMTPEQQREFDRRLADKQQTARWESELRGQVMRQFTGYIAQCYVENKADLCTYRDIAGQGIMRKVLGQANDRQQLIPLHQQTQSWIARNPSQAAEAWQITEWIARLAALSGSKGQ
;
A
#
# COMPACT_ATOMS: atom_id res chain seq x y z
N MET A 1 -36.26 21.63 -54.95
CA MET A 1 -36.01 20.19 -54.69
C MET A 1 -34.96 20.07 -53.60
N ALA A 2 -35.00 18.96 -52.85
CA ALA A 2 -34.50 18.73 -51.49
C ALA A 2 -33.02 19.07 -51.17
N ALA A 3 -32.78 19.44 -49.91
CA ALA A 3 -31.48 19.31 -49.23
C ALA A 3 -31.34 17.87 -48.67
N PRO A 4 -30.11 17.41 -48.38
CA PRO A 4 -29.74 17.42 -46.97
C PRO A 4 -28.27 17.78 -46.66
N PHE A 5 -28.08 18.34 -45.47
CA PHE A 5 -26.83 18.39 -44.72
C PHE A 5 -26.31 16.98 -44.40
N LEU A 6 -24.98 16.80 -44.31
CA LEU A 6 -24.23 15.85 -43.47
C LEU A 6 -22.75 15.96 -43.92
N GLY A 7 -21.80 16.50 -43.15
CA GLY A 7 -21.54 16.17 -41.75
C GLY A 7 -20.37 15.17 -41.69
N CYS A 8 -19.16 15.58 -42.09
CA CYS A 8 -17.93 14.85 -41.75
C CYS A 8 -17.04 15.77 -40.91
N LEU A 9 -17.53 16.12 -39.73
CA LEU A 9 -16.64 16.33 -38.59
C LEU A 9 -15.96 14.98 -38.35
N PHE A 10 -14.72 14.84 -38.80
CA PHE A 10 -13.83 13.85 -38.19
C PHE A 10 -13.63 14.31 -36.75
N MET A 11 -14.55 13.92 -35.87
CA MET A 11 -14.20 13.76 -34.47
C MET A 11 -13.02 12.80 -34.47
N PRO A 12 -11.87 13.15 -33.86
CA PRO A 12 -10.89 12.13 -33.58
C PRO A 12 -11.64 11.10 -32.73
N ALA A 13 -11.83 9.91 -33.29
CA ALA A 13 -12.23 8.77 -32.50
C ALA A 13 -11.28 8.76 -31.32
N TYR A 14 -11.81 8.91 -30.11
CA TYR A 14 -11.06 8.89 -28.87
C TYR A 14 -10.16 7.65 -28.93
N ALA A 15 -8.87 7.87 -29.21
CA ALA A 15 -7.88 6.85 -28.97
C ALA A 15 -7.92 6.65 -27.46
N GLU A 16 -8.57 5.55 -27.04
CA GLU A 16 -8.58 5.10 -25.68
C GLU A 16 -7.12 5.06 -25.23
N ASN A 17 -6.77 5.96 -24.31
CA ASN A 17 -5.41 6.31 -24.01
C ASN A 17 -4.78 5.14 -23.25
N SER A 18 -4.25 4.14 -23.98
CA SER A 18 -3.62 2.93 -23.43
C SER A 18 -2.43 3.23 -22.52
N GLU A 19 -2.00 4.50 -22.46
CA GLU A 19 -0.96 5.02 -21.59
C GLU A 19 -1.45 5.44 -20.19
N ARG A 20 -2.77 5.48 -19.94
CA ARG A 20 -3.29 5.88 -18.61
C ARG A 20 -3.47 4.69 -17.67
N LEU A 21 -3.13 4.91 -16.40
CA LEU A 21 -3.41 3.95 -15.35
C LEU A 21 -4.93 3.79 -15.23
N ASN A 22 -5.41 2.56 -15.04
CA ASN A 22 -6.78 2.36 -14.59
C ASN A 22 -6.88 2.79 -13.12
N GLN A 23 -7.15 4.08 -12.89
CA GLN A 23 -7.16 4.68 -11.56
C GLN A 23 -8.18 4.02 -10.61
N MET A 24 -9.34 3.61 -11.13
CA MET A 24 -10.37 2.96 -10.33
C MET A 24 -9.88 1.60 -9.82
N GLU A 25 -9.30 0.79 -10.71
CA GLU A 25 -8.75 -0.51 -10.33
C GLU A 25 -7.55 -0.35 -9.40
N PHE A 26 -6.66 0.60 -9.68
CA PHE A 26 -5.54 0.92 -8.79
C PHE A 26 -6.02 1.30 -7.39
N THR A 27 -7.00 2.22 -7.29
CA THR A 27 -7.56 2.66 -6.02
C THR A 27 -8.18 1.50 -5.25
N ARG A 28 -8.90 0.61 -5.93
CA ARG A 28 -9.46 -0.61 -5.34
C ARG A 28 -8.37 -1.52 -4.78
N GLN A 29 -7.31 -1.77 -5.56
CA GLN A 29 -6.19 -2.59 -5.09
C GLN A 29 -5.44 -1.94 -3.93
N ALA A 30 -5.28 -0.62 -3.95
CA ALA A 30 -4.66 0.12 -2.86
C ALA A 30 -5.48 0.05 -1.56
N GLN A 31 -6.80 0.10 -1.63
CA GLN A 31 -7.68 -0.10 -0.47
C GLN A 31 -7.56 -1.51 0.11
N ILE A 32 -7.51 -2.55 -0.74
CA ILE A 32 -7.28 -3.93 -0.31
C ILE A 32 -5.96 -4.04 0.46
N VAL A 33 -4.90 -3.40 -0.05
CA VAL A 33 -3.60 -3.42 0.62
C VAL A 33 -3.60 -2.62 1.93
N ALA A 34 -4.24 -1.45 1.97
CA ALA A 34 -4.37 -0.70 3.22
C ALA A 34 -5.07 -1.53 4.30
N GLN A 35 -6.16 -2.23 3.95
CA GLN A 35 -6.86 -3.14 4.85
C GLN A 35 -5.99 -4.34 5.26
N TYR A 36 -5.29 -4.96 4.31
CA TYR A 36 -4.36 -6.05 4.60
C TYR A 36 -3.30 -5.64 5.62
N LEU A 37 -2.63 -4.50 5.39
CA LEU A 37 -1.57 -3.99 6.28
C LEU A 37 -2.11 -3.67 7.68
N ALA A 38 -3.30 -3.06 7.77
CA ALA A 38 -3.96 -2.80 9.05
C ALA A 38 -4.27 -4.11 9.79
N ASN A 39 -4.84 -5.09 9.10
CA ASN A 39 -5.18 -6.40 9.69
C ASN A 39 -3.94 -7.16 10.14
N GLN A 40 -2.87 -7.19 9.34
CA GLN A 40 -1.61 -7.85 9.75
C GLN A 40 -1.01 -7.19 10.99
N THR A 41 -1.06 -5.87 11.07
CA THR A 41 -0.60 -5.14 12.26
C THR A 41 -1.41 -5.55 13.49
N SER A 42 -2.75 -5.53 13.41
CA SER A 42 -3.62 -5.93 14.51
C SER A 42 -3.44 -7.39 14.92
N ASN A 43 -3.31 -8.30 13.96
CA ASN A 43 -3.12 -9.73 14.22
C ASN A 43 -1.79 -9.97 14.93
N LEU A 44 -0.69 -9.36 14.48
CA LEU A 44 0.62 -9.52 15.12
C LEU A 44 0.62 -9.01 16.57
N VAL A 45 -0.05 -7.88 16.85
CA VAL A 45 -0.19 -7.38 18.22
C VAL A 45 -0.99 -8.37 19.08
N ALA A 46 -2.10 -8.87 18.56
CA ALA A 46 -2.94 -9.84 19.26
C ALA A 46 -2.19 -11.16 19.53
N ASP A 47 -1.53 -11.72 18.52
CA ASP A 47 -0.78 -12.97 18.61
C ASP A 47 0.37 -12.85 19.62
N GLN A 48 1.11 -11.74 19.62
CA GLN A 48 2.16 -11.49 20.61
C GLN A 48 1.59 -11.42 22.03
N PHE A 49 0.48 -10.72 22.23
CA PHE A 49 -0.13 -10.58 23.56
C PHE A 49 -0.72 -11.90 24.08
N LEU A 50 -1.39 -12.67 23.21
CA LEU A 50 -2.00 -13.96 23.55
C LEU A 50 -0.97 -15.06 23.82
N ALA A 51 0.25 -14.94 23.25
CA ALA A 51 1.34 -15.86 23.51
C ALA A 51 2.06 -15.63 24.86
N MET A 52 1.79 -14.50 25.53
CA MET A 52 2.43 -14.15 26.80
C MET A 52 1.76 -14.80 28.01
N THR A 53 2.54 -15.15 29.03
CA THR A 53 2.00 -15.45 30.37
C THR A 53 1.53 -14.18 31.08
N PRO A 54 0.71 -14.26 32.14
CA PRO A 54 0.30 -13.08 32.92
C PRO A 54 1.47 -12.27 33.51
N GLU A 55 2.59 -12.91 33.86
CA GLU A 55 3.81 -12.24 34.31
C GLU A 55 4.48 -11.47 33.17
N GLN A 56 4.53 -12.06 31.97
CA GLN A 56 5.09 -11.42 30.78
C GLN A 56 4.23 -10.24 30.31
N GLN A 57 2.90 -10.35 30.39
CA GLN A 57 1.99 -9.23 30.09
C GLN A 57 2.23 -8.06 31.03
N ARG A 58 2.36 -8.30 32.34
CA ARG A 58 2.67 -7.23 33.32
C ARG A 58 4.02 -6.57 33.06
N GLU A 59 5.02 -7.34 32.65
CA GLU A 59 6.32 -6.80 32.26
C GLU A 59 6.25 -6.04 30.93
N PHE A 60 5.46 -6.51 29.97
CA PHE A 60 5.18 -5.80 28.72
C PHE A 60 4.48 -4.46 28.98
N ASP A 61 3.44 -4.43 29.81
CA ASP A 61 2.75 -3.20 30.24
C ASP A 61 3.71 -2.21 30.90
N ARG A 62 4.61 -2.71 31.75
CA ARG A 62 5.67 -1.88 32.37
C ARG A 62 6.63 -1.31 31.32
N ARG A 63 7.01 -2.10 30.31
CA ARG A 63 7.86 -1.64 29.21
C ARG A 63 7.17 -0.64 28.31
N LEU A 64 5.86 -0.76 28.10
CA LEU A 64 5.08 0.21 27.34
C LEU A 64 5.04 1.60 27.99
N ALA A 65 5.30 1.69 29.30
CA ALA A 65 5.47 2.98 29.98
C ALA A 65 6.78 3.69 29.60
N ASP A 66 7.78 2.98 29.06
CA ASP A 66 9.02 3.54 28.55
C ASP A 66 8.89 3.83 27.05
N LYS A 67 8.92 5.13 26.70
CA LYS A 67 8.80 5.61 25.31
C LYS A 67 9.84 4.99 24.36
N GLN A 68 11.06 4.74 24.83
CA GLN A 68 12.11 4.16 23.98
C GLN A 68 11.84 2.68 23.72
N GLN A 69 11.33 1.94 24.71
CA GLN A 69 10.95 0.53 24.54
C GLN A 69 9.75 0.40 23.62
N THR A 70 8.72 1.24 23.80
CA THR A 70 7.56 1.29 22.90
C THR A 70 7.98 1.56 21.45
N ALA A 71 8.82 2.57 21.21
CA ALA A 71 9.30 2.88 19.86
C ALA A 71 10.09 1.73 19.21
N ARG A 72 10.89 0.99 19.99
CA ARG A 72 11.62 -0.20 19.50
C ARG A 72 10.66 -1.33 19.13
N TRP A 73 9.72 -1.64 20.01
CA TRP A 73 8.73 -2.68 19.78
C TRP A 73 7.86 -2.36 18.54
N GLU A 74 7.38 -1.12 18.41
CA GLU A 74 6.61 -0.71 17.24
C GLU A 74 7.44 -0.80 15.95
N SER A 75 8.74 -0.48 16.02
CA SER A 75 9.65 -0.65 14.88
C SER A 75 9.73 -2.13 14.50
N GLU A 76 9.98 -3.02 15.46
CA GLU A 76 10.01 -4.47 15.22
C GLU A 76 8.71 -4.99 14.60
N LEU A 77 7.55 -4.51 15.09
CA LEU A 77 6.24 -4.82 14.55
C LEU A 77 6.11 -4.38 13.09
N ARG A 78 6.47 -3.13 12.76
CA ARG A 78 6.49 -2.64 11.37
C ARG A 78 7.38 -3.50 10.47
N GLY A 79 8.54 -3.91 10.97
CA GLY A 79 9.46 -4.79 10.26
C GLY A 79 8.87 -6.18 9.98
N GLN A 80 8.09 -6.74 10.91
CA GLN A 80 7.38 -8.00 10.71
C GLN A 80 6.27 -7.87 9.66
N VAL A 81 5.46 -6.81 9.74
CA VAL A 81 4.39 -6.52 8.75
C VAL A 81 4.98 -6.39 7.35
N MET A 82 6.09 -5.66 7.19
CA MET A 82 6.76 -5.53 5.88
C MET A 82 7.17 -6.89 5.31
N ARG A 83 7.78 -7.76 6.12
CA ARG A 83 8.18 -9.10 5.67
C ARG A 83 6.99 -9.97 5.26
N GLN A 84 5.90 -9.93 6.04
CA GLN A 84 4.67 -10.65 5.70
C GLN A 84 4.06 -10.11 4.40
N PHE A 85 4.12 -8.79 4.17
CA PHE A 85 3.63 -8.18 2.93
C PHE A 85 4.41 -8.67 1.70
N THR A 86 5.72 -8.88 1.81
CA THR A 86 6.53 -9.48 0.72
C THR A 86 6.03 -10.88 0.36
N GLY A 87 5.74 -11.72 1.36
CA GLY A 87 5.15 -13.05 1.13
C GLY A 87 3.78 -12.97 0.46
N TYR A 88 2.94 -12.02 0.89
CA TYR A 88 1.64 -11.75 0.28
C TYR A 88 1.75 -11.34 -1.19
N ILE A 89 2.68 -10.46 -1.55
CA ILE A 89 2.90 -10.05 -2.95
C ILE A 89 3.43 -11.22 -3.79
N ALA A 90 4.37 -12.00 -3.27
CA ALA A 90 4.87 -13.18 -3.98
C ALA A 90 3.73 -14.17 -4.29
N GLN A 91 2.86 -14.45 -3.30
CA GLN A 91 1.69 -15.30 -3.49
C GLN A 91 0.68 -14.68 -4.47
N CYS A 92 0.47 -13.37 -4.41
CA CYS A 92 -0.41 -12.68 -5.35
C CYS A 92 -0.02 -12.98 -6.80
N TYR A 93 1.27 -12.88 -7.14
CA TYR A 93 1.76 -13.13 -8.49
C TYR A 93 1.64 -14.58 -8.97
N VAL A 94 1.50 -15.53 -8.04
CA VAL A 94 1.20 -16.94 -8.35
C VAL A 94 -0.29 -17.12 -8.66
N GLU A 95 -1.16 -16.45 -7.92
CA GLU A 95 -2.61 -16.73 -7.90
C GLU A 95 -3.47 -15.77 -8.73
N ASN A 96 -2.95 -14.60 -9.07
CA ASN A 96 -3.74 -13.50 -9.63
C ASN A 96 -3.11 -12.93 -10.91
N LYS A 97 -3.85 -12.04 -11.58
CA LYS A 97 -3.34 -11.28 -12.73
C LYS A 97 -2.19 -10.37 -12.30
N ALA A 98 -1.11 -10.37 -13.08
CA ALA A 98 0.11 -9.61 -12.81
C ALA A 98 -0.12 -8.10 -12.59
N ASP A 99 -1.04 -7.49 -13.34
CA ASP A 99 -1.35 -6.06 -13.21
C ASP A 99 -1.95 -5.73 -11.83
N LEU A 100 -2.82 -6.60 -11.29
CA LEU A 100 -3.42 -6.41 -9.97
C LEU A 100 -2.35 -6.48 -8.87
N CYS A 101 -1.43 -7.43 -8.97
CA CYS A 101 -0.35 -7.59 -7.99
C CYS A 101 0.67 -6.46 -8.07
N THR A 102 0.95 -5.96 -9.27
CA THR A 102 1.75 -4.75 -9.48
C THR A 102 1.13 -3.55 -8.75
N TYR A 103 -0.18 -3.34 -8.90
CA TYR A 103 -0.88 -2.24 -8.24
C TYR A 103 -0.85 -2.37 -6.72
N ARG A 104 -1.05 -3.60 -6.21
CA ARG A 104 -0.95 -3.90 -4.77
C ARG A 104 0.46 -3.61 -4.23
N ASP A 105 1.49 -4.07 -4.93
CA ASP A 105 2.88 -3.91 -4.51
C ASP A 105 3.29 -2.43 -4.47
N ILE A 106 2.97 -1.66 -5.52
CA ILE A 106 3.18 -0.20 -5.54
C ILE A 106 2.44 0.48 -4.38
N ALA A 107 1.15 0.18 -4.20
CA ALA A 107 0.36 0.77 -3.13
C ALA A 107 0.91 0.46 -1.74
N GLY A 108 1.24 -0.81 -1.47
CA GLY A 108 1.81 -1.23 -0.19
C GLY A 108 3.14 -0.56 0.08
N GLN A 109 4.01 -0.48 -0.92
CA GLN A 109 5.31 0.19 -0.80
C GLN A 109 5.15 1.67 -0.41
N GLY A 110 4.21 2.39 -1.02
CA GLY A 110 3.99 3.80 -0.70
C GLY A 110 3.35 4.01 0.68
N ILE A 111 2.43 3.14 1.09
CA ILE A 111 1.83 3.16 2.44
C ILE A 111 2.91 2.90 3.49
N MET A 112 3.71 1.83 3.34
CA MET A 112 4.77 1.48 4.30
C MET A 112 5.83 2.59 4.37
N ARG A 113 6.22 3.18 3.23
CA ARG A 113 7.13 4.33 3.20
C ARG A 113 6.60 5.50 4.02
N LYS A 114 5.30 5.80 3.89
CA LYS A 114 4.67 6.90 4.63
C LYS A 114 4.67 6.62 6.13
N VAL A 115 4.30 5.41 6.53
CA VAL A 115 4.28 4.98 7.95
C VAL A 115 5.68 5.09 8.57
N LEU A 116 6.71 4.56 7.91
CA LEU A 116 8.09 4.67 8.39
C LEU A 116 8.55 6.12 8.52
N GLY A 117 8.26 6.95 7.50
CA GLY A 117 8.59 8.37 7.52
C GLY A 117 7.90 9.14 8.66
N GLN A 118 6.64 8.81 8.97
CA GLN A 118 5.90 9.42 10.07
C GLN A 118 6.43 9.02 11.44
N ALA A 119 6.86 7.77 11.58
CA ALA A 119 7.46 7.26 12.81
C ALA A 119 8.94 7.65 12.97
N ASN A 120 9.54 8.35 12.00
CA ASN A 120 10.99 8.55 11.89
C ASN A 120 11.77 7.23 12.03
N ASP A 121 11.18 6.15 11.50
CA ASP A 121 11.71 4.80 11.59
C ASP A 121 12.71 4.57 10.45
N ARG A 122 13.92 4.14 10.80
CA ARG A 122 15.04 3.94 9.87
C ARG A 122 15.05 2.54 9.24
N GLN A 123 14.04 1.72 9.49
CA GLN A 123 13.94 0.44 8.82
C GLN A 123 13.99 0.58 7.30
N GLN A 124 14.73 -0.32 6.66
CA GLN A 124 14.84 -0.36 5.23
C GLN A 124 13.52 -0.86 4.63
N LEU A 125 12.97 -0.11 3.68
CA LEU A 125 11.88 -0.60 2.83
C LEU A 125 12.34 -1.82 2.04
N ILE A 126 11.53 -2.88 2.10
CA ILE A 126 11.79 -4.07 1.30
C ILE A 126 11.65 -3.71 -0.18
N PRO A 127 12.52 -4.21 -1.08
CA PRO A 127 12.38 -3.96 -2.50
C PRO A 127 11.05 -4.46 -3.07
N LEU A 128 10.55 -3.75 -4.08
CA LEU A 128 9.40 -4.19 -4.87
C LEU A 128 9.67 -5.56 -5.50
N HIS A 129 8.62 -6.32 -5.78
CA HIS A 129 8.74 -7.59 -6.51
C HIS A 129 9.32 -7.37 -7.92
N GLN A 130 10.07 -8.35 -8.43
CA GLN A 130 10.77 -8.23 -9.73
C GLN A 130 9.83 -7.92 -10.89
N GLN A 131 8.61 -8.50 -10.87
CA GLN A 131 7.62 -8.22 -11.90
C GLN A 131 7.11 -6.78 -11.84
N THR A 132 6.89 -6.23 -10.63
CA THR A 132 6.55 -4.81 -10.43
C THR A 132 7.66 -3.90 -10.94
N GLN A 133 8.91 -4.19 -10.60
CA GLN A 133 10.07 -3.40 -11.08
C GLN A 133 10.13 -3.38 -12.62
N SER A 134 9.93 -4.55 -13.24
CA SER A 134 9.90 -4.69 -14.70
C SER A 134 8.73 -3.95 -15.32
N TRP A 135 7.57 -3.94 -14.67
CA TRP A 135 6.39 -3.21 -15.12
C TRP A 135 6.62 -1.69 -15.02
N ILE A 136 7.21 -1.19 -13.94
CA ILE A 136 7.55 0.24 -13.77
C ILE A 136 8.50 0.69 -14.89
N ALA A 137 9.51 -0.11 -15.20
CA ALA A 137 10.47 0.20 -16.27
C ALA A 137 9.79 0.32 -17.64
N ARG A 138 8.73 -0.46 -17.90
CA ARG A 138 7.97 -0.43 -19.16
C ARG A 138 6.86 0.63 -19.18
N ASN A 139 6.33 1.02 -18.03
CA ASN A 139 5.16 1.90 -17.89
C ASN A 139 5.45 3.11 -16.98
N PRO A 140 6.45 3.95 -17.30
CA PRO A 140 6.90 5.02 -16.39
C PRO A 140 5.80 6.04 -16.07
N SER A 141 4.98 6.43 -17.04
CA SER A 141 3.89 7.39 -16.84
C SER A 141 2.80 6.84 -15.91
N GLN A 142 2.38 5.59 -16.11
CA GLN A 142 1.40 4.92 -15.26
C GLN A 142 1.94 4.68 -13.85
N ALA A 143 3.23 4.36 -13.72
CA ALA A 143 3.89 4.23 -12.43
C ALA A 143 3.89 5.55 -11.67
N ALA A 144 4.19 6.67 -12.33
CA ALA A 144 4.15 7.99 -11.71
C ALA A 144 2.73 8.32 -11.19
N GLU A 145 1.70 8.05 -11.99
CA GLU A 145 0.30 8.20 -11.61
C GLU A 145 -0.08 7.32 -10.40
N ALA A 146 0.37 6.06 -10.40
CA ALA A 146 0.14 5.13 -9.29
C ALA A 146 0.78 5.61 -7.97
N TRP A 147 2.00 6.15 -8.04
CA TRP A 147 2.66 6.73 -6.86
C TRP A 147 1.92 7.95 -6.31
N GLN A 148 1.41 8.83 -7.17
CA GLN A 148 0.62 10.00 -6.75
C GLN A 148 -0.68 9.59 -6.03
N ILE A 149 -1.40 8.60 -6.57
CA ILE A 149 -2.63 8.10 -5.93
C ILE A 149 -2.29 7.43 -4.59
N THR A 150 -1.21 6.65 -4.55
CA THR A 150 -0.76 6.00 -3.30
C THR A 150 -0.44 7.01 -2.21
N GLU A 151 0.23 8.11 -2.55
CA GLU A 151 0.49 9.17 -1.58
C GLU A 151 -0.79 9.78 -1.01
N TRP A 152 -1.80 9.99 -1.84
CA TRP A 152 -3.10 10.50 -1.40
C TRP A 152 -3.79 9.52 -0.46
N ILE A 153 -3.83 8.23 -0.81
CA ILE A 153 -4.42 7.17 0.04
C ILE A 153 -3.67 7.06 1.37
N ALA A 154 -2.34 7.09 1.35
CA ALA A 154 -1.53 7.01 2.56
C ALA A 154 -1.75 8.22 3.49
N ARG A 155 -2.00 9.42 2.93
CA ARG A 155 -2.37 10.59 3.72
C ARG A 155 -3.74 10.40 4.39
N LEU A 156 -4.72 9.84 3.70
CA LEU A 156 -6.04 9.56 4.29
C LEU A 156 -5.95 8.54 5.43
N ALA A 157 -5.20 7.45 5.24
CA ALA A 157 -4.99 6.44 6.28
C ALA A 157 -4.30 7.03 7.53
N ALA A 158 -3.39 7.99 7.36
CA ALA A 158 -2.77 8.70 8.47
C ALA A 158 -3.73 9.66 9.21
N LEU A 159 -4.65 10.33 8.49
CA LEU A 159 -5.62 11.24 9.10
C LEU A 159 -6.62 10.52 10.01
N SER A 160 -6.97 9.26 9.71
CA SER A 160 -7.80 8.43 10.60
C SER A 160 -7.13 8.09 11.94
N GLY A 161 -5.80 8.15 12.03
CA GLY A 161 -5.05 7.96 13.28
C GLY A 161 -4.82 9.24 14.09
N SER A 162 -5.12 10.42 13.52
CA SER A 162 -4.85 11.74 14.12
C SER A 162 -6.05 12.32 14.91
N LYS A 163 -7.06 11.51 15.25
CA LYS A 163 -8.08 11.91 16.22
C LYS A 163 -7.61 11.53 17.63
N GLY A 164 -6.68 12.31 18.17
CA GLY A 164 -6.11 12.07 19.50
C GLY A 164 -4.83 12.85 19.75
N GLN A 165 -4.86 14.17 19.51
CA GLN A 165 -3.97 15.13 20.18
C GLN A 165 -4.84 16.21 20.79
#